data_AF-A0A2V6K658-F1
#
_entry.id   AF-A0A2V6K658-F1
#
_cell.length_a   1.000
_cell.length_b   1.000
_cell.length_c   1.000
_cell.angle_alpha   90.00
_cell.angle_beta   90.00
_cell.angle_gamma   90.00
#
_symmetry.space_group_name_H-M   'P 1'
#
loop_
_entity.id
_entity.type
_entity.pdbx_description
1 polymer ?
#
loop_
_entity_poly.entity_id
_entity_poly.type
_entity_poly.pdbx_seq_one_letter_code
_entity_poly.pdbx_strand_id
1 'polypeptide(L)' 'DVIPAAIHISAAEELKNRLIPALERLQGALEAKAKEFWHIIKIGRTHLMDATPIRLGQEFSGYAQQVAYAKDRAQ' A
#
# COMPACT_ATOMS: atom_id res chain seq x y z
N ASP A 1 21.43 -7.87 -28.07
CA ASP A 1 21.29 -6.43 -27.73
C ASP A 1 19.83 -5.97 -27.81
N VAL A 2 19.13 -6.23 -28.91
CA VAL A 2 17.74 -5.78 -29.13
C VAL A 2 16.73 -6.35 -28.12
N ILE A 3 16.73 -7.67 -27.87
CA ILE A 3 15.74 -8.31 -26.98
C ILE A 3 15.89 -7.86 -25.51
N PRO A 4 17.09 -7.89 -24.89
CA PRO A 4 17.24 -7.36 -23.53
C PRO A 4 16.87 -5.88 -23.42
N ALA A 5 17.22 -5.05 -24.43
CA ALA A 5 16.83 -3.64 -24.45
C ALA A 5 15.30 -3.47 -24.48
N ALA A 6 14.59 -4.23 -25.33
CA ALA A 6 13.13 -4.20 -25.42
C ALA A 6 12.46 -4.61 -24.10
N ILE A 7 13.01 -5.61 -23.40
CA ILE A 7 12.50 -6.04 -22.08
C ILE A 7 12.63 -4.90 -21.06
N HIS A 8 13.80 -4.27 -20.95
CA HIS A 8 14.01 -3.19 -19.99
C HIS A 8 13.13 -1.97 -20.27
N ILE A 9 12.96 -1.60 -21.55
CA ILE A 9 12.08 -0.51 -21.95
C ILE A 9 10.63 -0.84 -21.58
N SER A 10 10.17 -2.05 -21.91
CA SER A 10 8.78 -2.46 -21.62
C SER A 10 8.50 -2.48 -20.11
N ALA A 11 9.45 -2.97 -19.31
CA ALA A 11 9.33 -2.97 -17.85
C ALA A 11 9.26 -1.55 -17.28
N ALA A 12 10.12 -0.64 -17.75
CA ALA A 12 10.12 0.76 -17.31
C ALA A 12 8.79 1.46 -17.65
N GLU A 13 8.25 1.24 -18.85
CA GLU A 13 6.96 1.80 -19.28
C GLU A 13 5.80 1.26 -18.42
N GLU A 14 5.75 -0.05 -18.14
CA GLU A 14 4.70 -0.65 -17.31
C GLU A 14 4.79 -0.18 -15.84
N LEU A 15 6.00 -0.06 -15.28
CA LEU A 15 6.19 0.49 -13.93
C LEU A 15 5.68 1.93 -13.84
N LYS A 16 6.14 2.78 -14.76
CA LYS A 16 5.84 4.22 -14.76
C LYS A 16 4.37 4.52 -15.06
N ASN A 17 3.80 3.86 -16.07
CA ASN A 17 2.50 4.26 -16.60
C ASN A 17 1.33 3.46 -15.98
N ARG A 18 1.60 2.32 -15.33
CA ARG A 18 0.56 1.46 -14.77
C ARG A 18 0.75 1.15 -13.30
N LEU A 19 1.89 0.58 -12.90
CA LEU A 19 2.07 0.10 -11.52
C LEU A 19 2.14 1.24 -10.51
N ILE A 20 3.05 2.20 -10.70
CA ILE A 20 3.25 3.31 -9.76
C ILE A 20 1.96 4.14 -9.59
N PRO A 21 1.25 4.55 -10.67
CA PRO A 21 -0.02 5.27 -10.53
C PRO A 21 -1.13 4.45 -9.84
N ALA A 22 -1.12 3.11 -9.98
CA ALA A 22 -2.06 2.25 -9.27
C ALA A 22 -1.74 2.19 -7.77
N LEU A 23 -0.46 2.09 -7.39
CA LEU A 23 -0.03 2.11 -6.00
C LEU A 23 -0.32 3.46 -5.34
N GLU A 24 -0.14 4.58 -6.05
CA GLU A 24 -0.51 5.91 -5.53
C GLU A 24 -2.00 6.04 -5.25
N ARG A 25 -2.85 5.59 -6.19
CA ARG A 25 -4.30 5.58 -5.97
C ARG A 25 -4.71 4.69 -4.80
N LEU A 26 -4.09 3.51 -4.68
CA LEU A 26 -4.36 2.59 -3.58
C LEU A 26 -3.91 3.17 -2.23
N GLN A 27 -2.70 3.75 -2.17
CA GLN A 27 -2.18 4.45 -0.98
C GLN A 27 -3.16 5.53 -0.54
N GLY A 28 -3.56 6.43 -1.45
CA GLY A 28 -4.49 7.52 -1.15
C GLY A 28 -5.86 7.04 -0.66
N ALA A 29 -6.39 5.96 -1.25
CA ALA A 29 -7.64 5.37 -0.80
C ALA A 29 -7.55 4.77 0.62
N LEU A 30 -6.44 4.07 0.93
CA LEU A 30 -6.19 3.52 2.25
C LEU A 30 -5.98 4.62 3.30
N GLU A 31 -5.27 5.70 2.97
CA GLU A 31 -5.10 6.86 3.85
C GLU A 31 -6.44 7.58 4.13
N ALA A 32 -7.28 7.73 3.11
CA ALA A 32 -8.62 8.29 3.27
C ALA A 32 -9.46 7.43 4.23
N LYS A 33 -9.44 6.11 4.06
CA LYS A 33 -10.13 5.18 4.96
C LYS A 33 -9.53 5.13 6.36
N ALA A 34 -8.22 5.27 6.51
CA ALA A 34 -7.58 5.40 7.81
C ALA A 34 -8.12 6.61 8.60
N LYS A 35 -8.31 7.75 7.93
CA LYS A 35 -8.93 8.95 8.52
C LYS A 35 -10.41 8.74 8.85
N GLU A 36 -11.19 8.19 7.91
CA GLU A 36 -12.61 7.89 8.10
C GLU A 36 -12.84 6.97 9.31
N PHE A 37 -12.00 5.96 9.49
CA PHE A 37 -12.14 4.94 10.54
C PHE A 37 -11.41 5.29 11.85
N TRP A 38 -10.87 6.50 11.99
CA TRP A 38 -10.09 6.87 13.17
C TRP A 38 -10.86 6.77 14.49
N HIS A 39 -12.16 7.05 14.44
CA HIS A 39 -13.04 7.05 15.62
C HIS A 39 -13.47 5.63 16.06
N ILE A 40 -13.30 4.61 15.21
CA ILE A 40 -13.74 3.23 15.49
C ILE A 40 -12.65 2.51 16.29
N ILE A 41 -12.99 2.08 17.51
CA ILE A 41 -12.14 1.23 18.36
C ILE A 41 -12.53 -0.24 18.13
N LYS A 42 -11.53 -1.10 17.92
CA LYS A 42 -11.71 -2.54 17.73
C LYS A 42 -10.75 -3.35 18.61
N ILE A 43 -10.98 -4.66 18.72
CA ILE A 43 -10.03 -5.58 19.35
C ILE A 43 -8.80 -5.79 18.44
N GLY A 44 -7.61 -5.73 19.02
CA GLY A 44 -6.37 -6.16 18.36
C GLY A 44 -6.31 -7.68 18.24
N ARG A 45 -5.50 -8.20 17.32
CA ARG A 45 -5.22 -9.64 17.22
C ARG A 45 -3.73 -9.92 17.04
N THR A 46 -3.15 -10.73 17.93
CA THR A 46 -1.79 -11.27 17.81
C THR A 46 -1.86 -12.78 17.93
N HIS A 47 -1.17 -13.53 17.07
CA HIS A 47 -1.35 -14.99 16.96
C HIS A 47 -2.83 -15.41 16.77
N LEU A 48 -3.62 -14.54 16.12
CA LEU A 48 -5.08 -14.67 15.96
C LEU A 48 -5.90 -14.68 17.27
N MET A 49 -5.27 -14.41 18.42
CA MET A 49 -5.92 -14.26 19.71
C MET A 49 -6.16 -12.78 20.03
N ASP A 50 -7.16 -12.52 20.89
CA ASP A 50 -7.50 -11.17 21.33
C ASP A 50 -6.30 -10.48 22.01
N ALA A 51 -6.09 -9.22 21.66
CA ALA A 51 -5.05 -8.36 22.20
C ALA A 51 -5.65 -7.02 22.69
N THR A 52 -4.80 -6.07 23.08
CA THR A 52 -5.26 -4.74 23.50
C THR A 52 -6.01 -4.01 22.36
N PRO A 53 -7.04 -3.21 22.67
CA PRO A 53 -7.78 -2.47 21.64
C PRO A 53 -6.92 -1.48 20.85
N ILE A 54 -7.24 -1.33 19.56
CA ILE A 54 -6.63 -0.34 18.66
C ILE A 54 -7.71 0.35 17.83
N ARG A 55 -7.36 1.46 17.16
CA ARG A 55 -8.27 2.10 16.20
C ARG A 55 -8.25 1.33 14.88
N LEU A 56 -9.42 1.16 14.24
CA LEU A 56 -9.48 0.61 12.89
C LEU A 56 -8.70 1.50 11.90
N GLY A 57 -8.76 2.82 12.09
CA GLY A 57 -7.92 3.76 11.33
C GLY A 57 -6.41 3.53 11.49
N GLN A 58 -5.95 3.08 12.67
CA GLN A 58 -4.54 2.75 12.89
C GLN A 58 -4.13 1.50 12.10
N GLU A 59 -4.97 0.48 12.05
CA GLU A 59 -4.74 -0.73 11.24
C GLU A 59 -4.64 -0.39 9.74
N PHE A 60 -5.55 0.44 9.23
CA PHE A 60 -5.53 0.92 7.84
C PHE A 60 -4.32 1.82 7.53
N SER A 61 -3.86 2.62 8.49
CA SER A 61 -2.63 3.40 8.31
C SER A 61 -1.40 2.51 8.08
N GLY A 62 -1.37 1.32 8.71
CA GLY A 62 -0.32 0.33 8.45
C GLY A 62 -0.34 -0.18 7.01
N TYR A 63 -1.52 -0.45 6.46
CA TYR A 63 -1.68 -0.87 5.07
C TYR A 63 -1.24 0.23 4.09
N ALA A 64 -1.66 1.48 4.34
CA ALA A 64 -1.24 2.62 3.53
C ALA A 64 0.29 2.78 3.50
N GLN A 65 0.93 2.64 4.67
CA GLN A 65 2.39 2.72 4.77
C GLN A 65 3.10 1.58 4.03
N GLN A 66 2.55 0.37 4.03
CA GLN A 66 3.11 -0.74 3.25
C GLN A 66 3.03 -0.47 1.74
N VAL A 67 1.94 0.13 1.27
CA VAL A 67 1.80 0.52 -0.14
C VAL A 67 2.76 1.65 -0.50
N ALA A 68 2.95 2.63 0.39
CA ALA A 68 3.95 3.68 0.19
C ALA A 68 5.37 3.08 0.02
N TYR A 69 5.78 2.17 0.92
CA TYR A 69 7.06 1.49 0.79
C TYR A 69 7.15 0.60 -0.46
N ALA A 70 6.05 -0.04 -0.88
CA ALA A 70 6.04 -0.83 -2.11
C ALA A 70 6.26 0.05 -3.35
N LYS A 71 5.68 1.26 -3.37
CA LYS A 71 5.91 2.24 -4.42
C LYS A 71 7.37 2.69 -4.44
N ASP A 72 7.93 3.06 -3.30
CA ASP A 72 9.32 3.54 -3.19
C ASP A 72 10.34 2.47 -3.61
N ARG A 73 10.04 1.18 -3.36
CA ARG A 73 10.89 0.06 -3.79
C ARG A 73 10.80 -0.25 -5.29
N ALA A 74 9.74 0.20 -5.95
CA ALA A 74 9.50 -0.04 -7.38
C ALA A 74 10.01 1.12 -8.26
N GLN A 75 10.44 2.23 -7.65
CA GLN A 75 11.11 3.36 -8.29
C GLN A 75 12.61 3.11 -8.39
#